data_AF-A0A1V4WZ41-F1
#
_entry.id   AF-A0A1V4WZ41-F1
#
_cell.length_a   1.000
_cell.length_b   1.000
_cell.length_c   1.000
_cell.angle_alpha   90.00
_cell.angle_beta   90.00
_cell.angle_gamma   90.00
#
_symmetry.space_group_name_H-M   'P 1'
#
loop_
_entity.id
_entity.type
_entity.pdbx_description
1 polymer ?
#
loop_
_entity_poly.entity_id
_entity_poly.type
_entity_poly.pdbx_seq_one_letter_code
_entity_poly.pdbx_strand_id
1 'polypeptide(L)'
;MERDFDLIRAIFKEIEAKPAGVAYTNIRAFEDYDPAAVYAHFDLLIDAGFLKGRVVRVMKGISGIHIDELTWAGYEFLHAAADDSLWRKAKETILKPGVSVTFDLLLEWLKAQLRLPLGLP
;
A
#
# COMPACT_ATOMS: atom_id res chain seq x y z
N MET A 1 -3.63 12.33 9.73
CA MET A 1 -4.11 10.99 9.34
C MET A 1 -3.09 9.98 9.83
N GLU A 2 -3.56 8.92 10.50
CA GLU A 2 -2.73 7.76 10.84
C GLU A 2 -2.62 6.84 9.61
N ARG A 3 -1.44 6.29 9.34
CA ARG A 3 -1.21 5.39 8.20
C ARG A 3 -1.77 4.01 8.53
N ASP A 4 -2.81 3.60 7.81
CA ASP A 4 -3.39 2.27 7.92
C ASP A 4 -2.68 1.32 6.94
N PHE A 5 -1.86 0.43 7.48
CA PHE A 5 -1.09 -0.52 6.68
C PHE A 5 -1.95 -1.64 6.07
N ASP A 6 -3.08 -2.00 6.68
CA ASP A 6 -4.01 -2.97 6.10
C ASP A 6 -4.71 -2.33 4.87
N LEU A 7 -5.10 -1.06 4.96
CA LEU A 7 -5.61 -0.30 3.80
C LEU A 7 -4.56 -0.15 2.72
N ILE A 8 -3.32 0.21 3.07
CA ILE A 8 -2.23 0.33 2.10
C ILE A 8 -2.04 -1.00 1.35
N ARG A 9 -1.96 -2.13 2.07
CA ARG A 9 -1.85 -3.45 1.47
C ARG A 9 -3.04 -3.77 0.54
N ALA A 10 -4.26 -3.43 0.96
CA ALA A 10 -5.45 -3.62 0.14
C ALA A 10 -5.41 -2.80 -1.16
N ILE A 11 -4.92 -1.55 -1.10
CA ILE A 11 -4.73 -0.70 -2.28
C ILE A 11 -3.83 -1.37 -3.32
N PHE A 12 -2.67 -1.89 -2.90
CA PHE A 12 -1.77 -2.57 -3.83
C PHE A 12 -2.41 -3.80 -4.48
N LYS A 13 -3.11 -4.64 -3.71
CA LYS A 13 -3.82 -5.82 -4.23
C LYS A 13 -4.92 -5.46 -5.23
N GLU A 14 -5.68 -4.40 -4.96
CA GLU A 14 -6.76 -3.96 -5.83
C GLU A 14 -6.25 -3.36 -7.15
N ILE A 15 -5.10 -2.68 -7.13
CA ILE A 15 -4.44 -2.20 -8.35
C ILE A 15 -3.88 -3.38 -9.16
N GLU A 16 -3.23 -4.35 -8.50
CA GLU A 16 -2.68 -5.56 -9.15
C GLU A 16 -3.77 -6.37 -9.88
N ALA A 17 -4.98 -6.43 -9.32
CA ALA A 17 -6.09 -7.16 -9.92
C ALA A 17 -6.60 -6.55 -11.24
N LYS A 18 -6.13 -5.36 -11.64
CA LYS A 18 -6.52 -4.74 -12.92
C LYS A 18 -5.66 -5.27 -14.08
N PRO A 19 -6.23 -5.37 -15.29
CA PRO A 19 -5.45 -5.67 -16.48
C PRO A 19 -4.34 -4.63 -16.69
N ALA A 20 -3.18 -5.11 -17.15
CA ALA A 20 -2.05 -4.24 -17.48
C ALA A 20 -2.46 -3.15 -18.50
N GLY A 21 -1.99 -1.92 -18.28
CA GLY A 21 -2.31 -0.77 -19.14
C GLY A 21 -3.69 -0.15 -18.93
N VAL A 22 -4.47 -0.64 -17.94
CA VAL A 22 -5.74 -0.03 -17.55
C VAL A 22 -5.54 0.79 -16.29
N ALA A 23 -5.79 2.10 -16.40
CA ALA A 23 -5.68 2.99 -15.25
C ALA A 23 -6.74 2.67 -14.18
N TYR A 24 -6.35 2.79 -12.91
CA TYR A 24 -7.24 2.62 -11.78
C TYR A 24 -7.81 3.96 -11.31
N THR A 25 -9.14 4.06 -11.24
CA THR A 25 -9.85 5.29 -10.83
C THR A 25 -10.96 5.06 -9.81
N ASN A 26 -11.16 3.82 -9.34
CA ASN A 26 -12.38 3.44 -8.64
C ASN A 26 -12.12 3.10 -7.16
N ILE A 27 -12.37 4.03 -6.26
CA ILE A 27 -12.23 3.77 -4.81
C ILE A 27 -13.37 2.95 -4.18
N ARG A 28 -14.41 2.56 -4.94
CA ARG A 28 -15.53 1.76 -4.41
C ARG A 28 -15.13 0.37 -3.91
N ALA A 29 -13.93 -0.11 -4.25
CA ALA A 29 -13.42 -1.37 -3.70
C ALA A 29 -13.11 -1.30 -2.17
N PHE A 30 -13.20 -0.11 -1.57
CA PHE A 30 -12.86 0.14 -0.16
C PHE A 30 -14.07 0.65 0.65
N GLU A 31 -15.25 0.02 0.48
CA GLU A 31 -16.51 0.49 1.10
C GLU A 31 -16.48 0.51 2.64
N ASP A 32 -15.65 -0.33 3.26
CA ASP A 32 -15.46 -0.38 4.71
C ASP A 32 -14.60 0.77 5.27
N TYR A 33 -14.02 1.60 4.40
CA TYR A 33 -13.16 2.71 4.77
C TYR A 33 -13.82 4.05 4.49
N ASP A 34 -13.47 5.07 5.29
CA ASP A 34 -13.82 6.45 4.99
C ASP A 34 -13.18 6.87 3.63
N PRO A 35 -13.97 7.34 2.65
CA PRO A 35 -13.44 7.75 1.35
C PRO A 35 -12.32 8.79 1.44
N ALA A 36 -12.38 9.71 2.40
CA ALA A 36 -11.32 10.71 2.56
C ALA A 36 -10.01 10.07 3.03
N ALA A 37 -10.07 9.08 3.92
CA ALA A 37 -8.92 8.28 4.30
C ALA A 37 -8.34 7.52 3.10
N VAL A 38 -9.18 6.87 2.29
CA VAL A 38 -8.74 6.15 1.08
C VAL A 38 -8.00 7.08 0.12
N TYR A 39 -8.58 8.24 -0.20
CA TYR A 39 -7.94 9.24 -1.06
C TYR A 39 -6.60 9.73 -0.52
N ALA A 40 -6.52 9.99 0.78
CA ALA A 40 -5.28 10.44 1.40
C ALA A 40 -4.18 9.36 1.39
N HIS A 41 -4.53 8.07 1.46
CA HIS A 41 -3.57 6.97 1.31
C HIS A 41 -3.07 6.84 -0.14
N PHE A 42 -3.95 6.97 -1.14
CA PHE A 42 -3.52 7.04 -2.54
C PHE A 42 -2.57 8.22 -2.78
N ASP A 43 -2.89 9.40 -2.27
CA ASP A 43 -2.07 10.60 -2.37
C ASP A 43 -0.67 10.37 -1.75
N LEU A 44 -0.63 9.79 -0.55
CA LEU A 44 0.63 9.45 0.13
C LEU A 44 1.48 8.45 -0.66
N LEU A 45 0.86 7.43 -1.25
CA LEU A 45 1.59 6.39 -2.00
C LEU A 45 2.10 6.90 -3.36
N ILE A 46 1.41 7.87 -3.97
CA ILE A 46 1.89 8.59 -5.15
C ILE A 46 3.09 9.47 -4.77
N ASP A 47 2.96 10.26 -3.70
CA ASP A 47 4.03 11.15 -3.22
C ASP A 47 5.30 10.39 -2.84
N ALA A 48 5.14 9.23 -2.19
CA ALA A 48 6.23 8.34 -1.83
C ALA A 48 6.81 7.54 -3.01
N GLY A 49 6.25 7.68 -4.22
CA GLY A 49 6.76 7.03 -5.44
C GLY A 49 6.51 5.53 -5.53
N PHE A 50 5.54 4.98 -4.78
CA PHE A 50 5.11 3.59 -4.91
C PHE A 50 4.05 3.41 -6.00
N LEU A 51 3.26 4.45 -6.23
CA LEU A 51 2.27 4.54 -7.29
C LEU A 51 2.66 5.65 -8.26
N LYS A 52 2.38 5.44 -9.54
CA LYS A 52 2.43 6.51 -10.52
C LYS A 52 1.02 6.89 -10.92
N GLY A 53 0.70 8.17 -10.83
CA GLY A 53 -0.63 8.66 -11.11
C GLY A 53 -0.80 10.10 -10.66
N ARG A 54 -2.05 10.53 -10.57
CA ARG A 54 -2.43 11.88 -10.14
C ARG A 54 -3.67 11.86 -9.26
N VAL A 55 -3.71 12.84 -8.38
CA VAL A 55 -4.86 13.14 -7.52
C VAL A 55 -5.60 14.35 -8.07
N VAL A 56 -6.91 14.23 -8.22
CA VAL A 56 -7.79 15.33 -8.63
C VAL A 56 -8.20 16.10 -7.38
N ARG A 57 -7.79 17.35 -7.28
CA ARG A 57 -8.07 18.23 -6.14
C ARG A 57 -9.08 19.30 -6.51
N VAL A 58 -9.96 19.61 -5.56
CA VAL A 58 -10.98 20.68 -5.60
C VAL A 58 -10.87 21.51 -4.33
N MET A 59 -11.61 22.63 -4.23
CA MET A 59 -11.58 23.50 -3.04
C MET A 59 -11.86 22.77 -1.71
N LYS A 60 -12.66 21.70 -1.75
CA LYS A 60 -13.04 20.91 -0.56
C LYS A 60 -12.13 19.71 -0.28
N GLY A 61 -11.02 19.54 -1.02
CA GLY A 61 -10.08 18.42 -0.84
C GLY A 61 -9.92 17.57 -2.10
N ILE A 62 -9.72 16.26 -1.93
CA ILE A 62 -9.54 15.32 -3.04
C ILE A 62 -10.91 14.87 -3.54
N SER A 63 -11.15 14.96 -4.85
CA SER A 63 -12.39 14.53 -5.49
C SER A 63 -12.23 13.29 -6.39
N GLY A 64 -11.01 12.83 -6.61
CA GLY A 64 -10.74 11.68 -7.45
C GLY A 64 -9.26 11.33 -7.52
N ILE A 65 -8.97 10.13 -8.02
CA ILE A 65 -7.63 9.61 -8.23
C ILE A 65 -7.56 8.93 -9.59
N HIS A 66 -6.36 8.91 -10.17
CA HIS A 66 -6.04 8.21 -11.39
C HIS A 66 -4.66 7.60 -11.22
N ILE A 67 -4.58 6.27 -11.15
CA ILE A 67 -3.33 5.53 -11.02
C ILE A 67 -3.03 4.87 -12.35
N ASP A 68 -1.90 5.22 -12.94
CA ASP A 68 -1.43 4.69 -14.22
C ASP A 68 -0.84 3.30 -14.03
N GLU A 69 0.03 3.14 -13.02
CA GLU A 69 0.78 1.91 -12.76
C GLU A 69 1.35 1.86 -11.33
N LEU A 70 1.69 0.66 -10.88
CA LEU A 70 2.59 0.46 -9.75
C LEU A 70 4.03 0.78 -10.21
N THR A 71 4.80 1.46 -9.37
CA THR A 71 6.24 1.61 -9.62
C THR A 71 6.97 0.32 -9.25
N TRP A 72 8.27 0.25 -9.57
CA TRP A 72 9.08 -0.90 -9.15
C TRP A 72 9.12 -1.08 -7.63
N ALA A 73 9.17 0.02 -6.88
CA ALA A 73 9.06 -0.02 -5.42
C ALA A 73 7.67 -0.50 -4.97
N GLY A 74 6.62 -0.11 -5.71
CA GLY A 74 5.25 -0.60 -5.50
C GLY A 74 5.14 -2.12 -5.63
N TYR A 75 5.70 -2.69 -6.70
CA TYR A 75 5.77 -4.13 -6.90
C TYR A 75 6.56 -4.83 -5.80
N GLU A 76 7.73 -4.31 -5.43
CA GLU A 76 8.54 -4.87 -4.35
C GLU A 76 7.77 -4.96 -3.03
N PHE A 77 7.01 -3.92 -2.66
CA PHE A 77 6.16 -3.97 -1.48
C PHE A 77 5.00 -4.95 -1.63
N LEU A 78 4.28 -4.91 -2.75
CA LEU A 78 3.16 -5.80 -3.04
C LEU A 78 3.57 -7.28 -2.90
N HIS A 79 4.68 -7.67 -3.52
CA HIS A 79 5.22 -9.02 -3.42
C HIS A 79 5.68 -9.35 -1.99
N ALA A 80 6.35 -8.41 -1.32
CA ALA A 80 6.80 -8.60 0.06
C ALA A 80 5.64 -8.79 1.05
N ALA A 81 4.50 -8.16 0.79
CA ALA A 81 3.31 -8.20 1.62
C ALA A 81 2.23 -9.19 1.12
N ALA A 82 2.50 -9.98 0.07
CA ALA A 82 1.49 -10.83 -0.56
C ALA A 82 1.00 -11.96 0.36
N ASP A 83 1.93 -12.62 1.06
CA ASP A 83 1.63 -13.78 1.92
C ASP A 83 0.87 -13.38 3.20
N ASP A 84 -0.32 -13.96 3.41
CA ASP A 84 -1.17 -13.64 4.55
C ASP A 84 -0.58 -14.12 5.88
N SER A 85 0.17 -15.22 5.89
CA SER A 85 0.81 -15.74 7.10
C SER A 85 1.92 -14.81 7.58
N LEU A 86 2.75 -14.34 6.66
CA LEU A 86 3.79 -13.35 6.90
C LEU A 86 3.20 -11.99 7.29
N TRP A 87 2.12 -11.57 6.63
CA TRP A 87 1.44 -10.33 6.98
C TRP A 87 0.90 -10.35 8.42
N ARG A 88 0.27 -11.45 8.83
CA ARG A 88 -0.15 -11.65 10.23
C ARG A 88 1.04 -11.57 11.19
N LYS A 89 2.16 -12.21 10.85
CA LYS A 89 3.39 -12.12 11.64
C LYS A 89 3.93 -10.69 11.74
N ALA A 90 3.84 -9.90 10.66
CA ALA A 90 4.23 -8.49 10.65
C ALA A 90 3.38 -7.69 11.66
N LYS A 91 2.07 -7.91 11.67
CA LYS A 91 1.13 -7.29 12.63
C LYS A 91 1.44 -7.65 14.07
N GLU A 92 1.80 -8.90 14.31
CA GLU A 92 2.16 -9.41 15.64
C GLU A 92 3.59 -9.03 16.08
N THR A 93 4.42 -8.45 15.21
CA THR A 93 5.84 -8.20 15.50
C THR A 93 6.18 -6.72 15.44
N ILE A 94 6.06 -6.13 14.25
CA ILE A 94 6.57 -4.79 13.96
C ILE A 94 5.45 -3.75 13.93
N LEU A 95 4.27 -4.08 13.40
CA LEU A 95 3.11 -3.16 13.34
C LEU A 95 2.25 -3.19 14.62
N LYS A 96 2.88 -3.42 15.78
CA LYS A 96 2.16 -3.43 17.06
C LYS A 96 1.65 -2.03 17.42
N PRO A 97 0.48 -1.93 18.07
CA PRO A 97 0.02 -0.67 18.65
C PRO A 97 1.10 -0.05 19.55
N GLY A 98 1.34 1.25 19.40
CA GLY A 98 2.34 2.00 20.16
C GLY A 98 3.77 1.94 19.61
N VAL A 99 4.03 1.17 18.56
CA VAL A 99 5.32 1.20 17.84
C VAL A 99 5.18 2.10 16.61
N SER A 100 5.97 3.18 16.55
CA SER A 100 6.03 4.01 15.36
C SER A 100 6.91 3.35 14.31
N VAL A 101 6.27 2.81 13.26
CA VAL A 101 6.97 2.13 12.16
C VAL A 101 6.95 3.01 10.92
N THR A 102 8.12 3.20 10.33
CA THR A 102 8.24 3.79 8.99
C THR A 102 7.95 2.73 7.93
N PHE A 103 7.43 3.15 6.77
CA PHE A 103 7.11 2.22 5.68
C PHE A 103 8.34 1.42 5.23
N ASP A 104 9.51 2.07 5.13
CA ASP A 104 10.76 1.43 4.75
C ASP A 104 11.16 0.31 5.73
N LEU A 105 11.08 0.58 7.03
CA LEU A 105 11.36 -0.41 8.07
C LEU A 105 10.41 -1.63 7.98
N LEU A 106 9.12 -1.42 7.67
CA LEU A 106 8.20 -2.53 7.40
C LEU A 106 8.66 -3.34 6.19
N LEU A 107 9.01 -2.67 5.08
CA LEU A 107 9.45 -3.33 3.85
C LEU A 107 10.75 -4.11 4.06
N GLU A 108 11.74 -3.54 4.76
CA GLU A 108 12.98 -4.21 5.15
C GLU A 108 12.71 -5.46 5.99
N TRP A 109 11.82 -5.36 6.96
CA TRP A 109 11.45 -6.50 7.80
C TRP A 109 10.79 -7.61 6.98
N LEU A 110 9.85 -7.28 6.09
CA LEU A 110 9.20 -8.26 5.21
C LEU A 110 10.22 -8.96 4.32
N LYS A 111 11.13 -8.20 3.70
CA LYS A 111 12.23 -8.75 2.87
C LYS A 111 13.13 -9.68 3.66
N ALA A 112 13.48 -9.32 4.89
CA ALA A 112 14.26 -10.19 5.77
C ALA A 112 13.54 -11.51 6.07
N GLN A 113 12.23 -11.48 6.32
CA GLN A 113 11.46 -12.70 6.55
C GLN A 113 11.37 -13.60 5.32
N LEU A 114 11.29 -13.03 4.11
CA LEU A 114 11.28 -13.80 2.86
C LEU A 114 12.62 -14.49 2.55
N ARG A 115 13.72 -14.00 3.12
CA ARG A 115 15.06 -14.60 2.98
C ARG A 115 15.29 -15.82 3.86
N LEU A 116 14.62 -15.90 5.02
CA LEU A 116 14.82 -16.97 6.00
C LEU A 116 14.63 -18.38 5.41
N PRO A 117 13.54 -18.68 4.68
CA PRO A 117 13.34 -20.02 4.10
C PRO A 117 14.35 -20.36 3.00
N LEU A 118 14.98 -19.34 2.40
CA LEU A 118 15.96 -19.48 1.33
C LEU A 118 17.39 -19.68 1.87
N GLY A 119 17.59 -19.61 3.19
CA GLY A 119 18.91 -19.68 3.81
C GLY A 119 19.82 -18.48 3.48
N LEU A 120 19.22 -17.36 3.06
CA LEU A 120 19.94 -16.13 2.73
C LEU A 120 20.11 -15.25 3.99
N PRO A 121 21.25 -14.55 4.12
CA PRO A 121 21.50 -13.66 5.26
C PRO A 121 20.58 -12.42 5.28
#